data_AF-A0A917R2L3-F1
#
_entry.id   AF-A0A917R2L3-F1
#
_cell.length_a   1.000
_cell.length_b   1.000
_cell.length_c   1.000
_cell.angle_alpha   90.00
_cell.angle_beta   90.00
_cell.angle_gamma   90.00
#
_symmetry.space_group_name_H-M   'P 1'
#
loop_
_entity.id
_entity.type
_entity.pdbx_description
1 polymer ?
#
loop_
_entity_poly.entity_id
_entity_poly.type
_entity_poly.pdbx_seq_one_letter_code
_entity_poly.pdbx_strand_id
1 'polypeptide(L)'
;MAHRTWLGALTGAALGAVAARAAYAAFTRRPPIGDEKTWTRTNHRGEPLTLLEGPAFVAGAGAAAALAPGLPVRARAAALLATAGSGALGAYDDLRGATSSKGFKGHLAALARGEVTSGAVKILGIGAAGLAAAALLPSRPGEKGGPLARAAGTLADGALIAGAANLANLFDLRPGRAIKVGLLTGGPLLAVSLAKARAGGPGTAAAALAAAPLGAGLALLPEDLGERAMLGDAGANALGALLGVAAVASLDRRSRLAVLGTVAALTAASEKVSFTKVIAGNPVLNRLDMLGRRPA
;
A
#
# COMPACT_ATOMS: atom_id res chain seq x y z
N MET A 1 -24.48 -12.94 -10.80
CA MET A 1 -23.50 -12.52 -9.76
C MET A 1 -22.13 -12.19 -10.35
N ALA A 2 -21.53 -13.07 -11.17
CA ALA A 2 -20.23 -12.83 -11.80
C ALA A 2 -20.08 -11.48 -12.55
N HIS A 3 -21.08 -11.08 -13.34
CA HIS A 3 -21.06 -9.81 -14.07
C HIS A 3 -20.94 -8.58 -13.15
N ARG A 4 -21.66 -8.58 -12.02
CA ARG A 4 -21.61 -7.49 -11.03
C ARG A 4 -20.24 -7.39 -10.34
N THR A 5 -19.56 -8.51 -10.15
CA THR A 5 -18.21 -8.55 -9.56
C THR A 5 -17.15 -7.97 -10.50
N TRP A 6 -17.18 -8.36 -11.78
CA TRP A 6 -16.28 -7.79 -12.78
C TRP A 6 -16.52 -6.30 -12.96
N LEU A 7 -17.79 -5.88 -13.02
CA LEU A 7 -18.13 -4.46 -13.05
C LEU A 7 -17.58 -3.74 -11.80
N GLY A 8 -17.72 -4.30 -10.61
CA GLY A 8 -17.18 -3.70 -9.38
C GLY A 8 -15.65 -3.55 -9.40
N ALA A 9 -14.93 -4.58 -9.85
CA ALA A 9 -13.48 -4.53 -9.99
C ALA A 9 -13.03 -3.52 -11.05
N LEU A 10 -13.63 -3.57 -12.25
CA LEU A 10 -13.36 -2.62 -13.33
C LEU A 10 -13.68 -1.19 -12.91
N THR A 11 -14.80 -0.97 -12.21
CA THR A 11 -15.18 0.34 -11.68
C THR A 11 -14.18 0.82 -10.65
N GLY A 12 -13.75 -0.05 -9.71
CA GLY A 12 -12.72 0.29 -8.73
C GLY A 12 -11.40 0.69 -9.38
N ALA A 13 -10.92 -0.10 -10.35
CA ALA A 13 -9.70 0.21 -11.10
C ALA A 13 -9.83 1.51 -11.91
N ALA A 14 -10.94 1.69 -12.63
CA ALA A 14 -11.19 2.89 -13.45
C ALA A 14 -11.29 4.15 -12.58
N LEU A 15 -12.03 4.10 -11.47
CA LEU A 15 -12.12 5.20 -10.51
C LEU A 15 -10.73 5.53 -9.93
N GLY A 16 -9.97 4.51 -9.55
CA GLY A 16 -8.62 4.68 -9.02
C GLY A 16 -7.69 5.35 -10.03
N ALA A 17 -7.71 4.88 -11.27
CA ALA A 17 -6.93 5.42 -12.37
C ALA A 17 -7.30 6.88 -12.66
N VAL A 18 -8.58 7.18 -12.90
CA VAL A 18 -9.06 8.52 -13.26
C VAL A 18 -8.79 9.51 -12.13
N ALA A 19 -9.13 9.16 -10.89
CA ALA A 19 -8.93 10.03 -9.75
C ALA A 19 -7.44 10.26 -9.45
N ALA A 20 -6.58 9.24 -9.59
CA ALA A 20 -5.13 9.39 -9.43
C ALA A 20 -4.53 10.31 -10.50
N ARG A 21 -4.89 10.15 -11.78
CA ARG A 21 -4.43 11.06 -12.86
C ARG A 21 -4.90 12.49 -12.63
N ALA A 22 -6.17 12.67 -12.27
CA ALA A 22 -6.74 13.98 -12.00
C ALA A 22 -6.04 14.66 -10.82
N ALA A 23 -5.81 13.91 -9.73
CA ALA A 23 -5.08 14.40 -8.56
C ALA A 23 -3.63 14.74 -8.91
N TYR A 24 -2.93 13.88 -9.64
CA TYR A 24 -1.55 14.14 -10.07
C TYR A 24 -1.47 15.41 -10.91
N ALA A 25 -2.31 15.55 -11.94
CA ALA A 25 -2.36 16.75 -12.77
C ALA A 25 -2.70 18.02 -11.97
N ALA A 26 -3.61 17.93 -11.00
CA ALA A 26 -3.95 19.04 -10.12
C ALA A 26 -2.78 19.41 -9.20
N PHE A 27 -2.12 18.42 -8.60
CA PHE A 27 -1.03 18.62 -7.65
C PHE A 27 0.26 19.10 -8.31
N THR A 28 0.54 18.71 -9.57
CA THR A 28 1.64 19.30 -10.35
C THR A 28 1.43 20.79 -10.61
N ARG A 29 0.18 21.24 -10.79
CA ARG A 29 -0.13 22.68 -10.96
C ARG A 29 -0.14 23.43 -9.63
N ARG A 30 -0.64 22.78 -8.58
CA ARG A 30 -0.78 23.35 -7.24
C ARG A 30 -0.51 22.26 -6.20
N PRO A 31 0.73 22.16 -5.68
CA PRO A 31 1.07 21.17 -4.67
C PRO A 31 0.12 21.24 -3.47
N PRO A 32 -0.20 20.09 -2.85
CA PRO A 32 -1.16 20.06 -1.74
C PRO A 32 -0.65 20.83 -0.51
N ILE A 33 0.67 20.86 -0.33
CA ILE A 33 1.38 21.62 0.70
C ILE A 33 2.66 22.17 0.08
N GLY A 34 3.04 23.40 0.42
CA GLY A 34 4.31 23.99 -0.02
C GLY A 34 4.35 24.28 -1.52
N ASP A 35 5.55 24.21 -2.08
CA ASP A 35 5.85 24.49 -3.49
C ASP A 35 6.45 23.24 -4.19
N GLU A 36 6.87 23.40 -5.44
CA GLU A 36 7.50 22.32 -6.21
C GLU A 36 8.73 21.75 -5.49
N LYS A 37 9.60 22.61 -4.95
CA LYS A 37 10.84 22.21 -4.25
C LYS A 37 10.57 21.35 -3.04
N THR A 38 9.46 21.58 -2.35
CA THR A 38 9.01 20.80 -1.20
C THR A 38 8.91 19.30 -1.55
N TRP A 39 8.41 19.00 -2.76
CA TRP A 39 8.16 17.64 -3.25
C TRP A 39 9.27 17.10 -4.16
N THR A 40 10.29 17.89 -4.49
CA THR A 40 11.40 17.44 -5.33
C THR A 40 12.42 16.62 -4.52
N ARG A 41 12.81 15.46 -5.04
CA ARG A 41 13.88 14.63 -4.48
C ARG A 41 14.88 14.24 -5.56
N THR A 42 16.11 13.99 -5.15
CA THR A 42 17.14 13.43 -6.05
C THR A 42 17.00 11.92 -6.09
N ASN A 43 16.88 11.38 -7.30
CA ASN A 43 16.73 9.96 -7.55
C ASN A 43 18.08 9.21 -7.45
N HIS A 44 18.04 7.90 -7.64
CA HIS A 44 19.22 7.04 -7.58
C HIS A 44 20.28 7.30 -8.68
N ARG A 45 19.97 8.11 -9.70
CA ARG A 45 20.90 8.56 -10.75
C ARG A 45 21.42 9.99 -10.53
N GLY A 46 21.02 10.65 -9.44
CA GLY A 46 21.41 12.05 -9.18
C GLY A 46 20.50 13.08 -9.87
N GLU A 47 19.41 12.65 -10.48
CA GLU A 47 18.48 13.54 -11.20
C GLU A 47 17.26 13.90 -10.33
N PRO A 48 16.68 15.11 -10.47
CA PRO A 48 15.47 15.48 -9.74
C PRO A 48 14.25 14.71 -10.24
N LEU A 49 13.40 14.29 -9.31
CA LEU A 49 12.05 13.79 -9.55
C LEU A 49 11.08 14.36 -8.51
N THR A 50 9.77 14.26 -8.78
CA THR A 50 8.73 14.70 -7.84
C THR A 50 8.11 13.55 -7.04
N LEU A 51 7.81 13.79 -5.76
CA LEU A 51 7.05 12.88 -4.89
C LEU A 51 5.53 13.10 -4.94
N LEU A 52 5.03 13.96 -5.84
CA LEU A 52 3.60 14.26 -5.95
C LEU A 52 2.75 13.06 -6.40
N GLU A 53 3.37 12.02 -6.91
CA GLU A 53 2.71 10.75 -7.23
C GLU A 53 2.11 10.09 -5.98
N GLY A 54 2.77 10.23 -4.82
CA GLY A 54 2.30 9.69 -3.54
C GLY A 54 0.94 10.25 -3.11
N PRO A 55 0.82 11.57 -2.88
CA PRO A 55 -0.46 12.20 -2.57
C PRO A 55 -1.53 11.94 -3.64
N ALA A 56 -1.15 11.91 -4.93
CA ALA A 56 -2.07 11.59 -6.01
C ALA A 56 -2.60 10.16 -5.93
N PHE A 57 -1.74 9.20 -5.61
CA PHE A 57 -2.13 7.81 -5.37
C PHE A 57 -3.08 7.70 -4.18
N VAL A 58 -2.77 8.35 -3.05
CA VAL A 58 -3.62 8.36 -1.85
C VAL A 58 -5.01 8.90 -2.17
N ALA A 59 -5.09 10.04 -2.86
CA ALA A 59 -6.34 10.63 -3.28
C ALA A 59 -7.12 9.72 -4.24
N GLY A 60 -6.45 9.18 -5.26
CA GLY A 60 -7.07 8.33 -6.28
C GLY A 60 -7.59 7.00 -5.74
N ALA A 61 -6.73 6.25 -5.05
CA ALA A 61 -7.09 4.96 -4.48
C ALA A 61 -8.10 5.11 -3.33
N GLY A 62 -7.97 6.16 -2.51
CA GLY A 62 -8.92 6.50 -1.46
C GLY A 62 -10.31 6.86 -2.00
N ALA A 63 -10.38 7.72 -3.03
CA ALA A 63 -11.64 8.05 -3.70
C ALA A 63 -12.29 6.83 -4.35
N ALA A 64 -11.51 5.98 -4.99
CA ALA A 64 -12.00 4.72 -5.55
C ALA A 64 -12.59 3.81 -4.48
N ALA A 65 -11.92 3.63 -3.34
CA ALA A 65 -12.47 2.87 -2.22
C ALA A 65 -13.72 3.51 -1.61
N ALA A 66 -13.78 4.84 -1.54
CA ALA A 66 -14.92 5.60 -1.03
C ALA A 66 -16.15 5.50 -1.94
N LEU A 67 -15.96 5.42 -3.25
CA LEU A 67 -17.04 5.52 -4.25
C LEU A 67 -17.36 4.19 -4.94
N ALA A 68 -16.52 3.16 -4.81
CA ALA A 68 -16.72 1.88 -5.49
C ALA A 68 -18.09 1.26 -5.14
N PRO A 69 -18.91 0.87 -6.12
CA PRO A 69 -20.26 0.38 -5.85
C PRO A 69 -20.24 -0.94 -5.08
N GLY A 70 -21.20 -1.12 -4.17
CA GLY A 70 -21.39 -2.37 -3.43
C GLY A 70 -20.41 -2.61 -2.27
N LEU A 71 -19.52 -1.68 -1.94
CA LEU A 71 -18.74 -1.77 -0.70
C LEU A 71 -19.60 -1.40 0.52
N PRO A 72 -19.64 -2.25 1.56
CA PRO A 72 -20.25 -1.90 2.85
C PRO A 72 -19.56 -0.67 3.46
N VAL A 73 -20.32 0.15 4.19
CA VAL A 73 -19.82 1.38 4.84
C VAL A 73 -18.58 1.13 5.69
N ARG A 74 -18.55 0.02 6.43
CA ARG A 74 -17.42 -0.37 7.27
C ARG A 74 -16.17 -0.72 6.47
N ALA A 75 -16.33 -1.35 5.31
CA ALA A 75 -15.21 -1.65 4.41
C ALA A 75 -14.65 -0.37 3.77
N ARG A 76 -15.52 0.59 3.41
CA ARG A 76 -15.09 1.92 2.94
C ARG A 76 -14.29 2.65 4.02
N ALA A 77 -14.80 2.67 5.25
CA ALA A 77 -14.13 3.30 6.39
C ALA A 77 -12.77 2.65 6.67
N ALA A 78 -12.69 1.32 6.66
CA ALA A 78 -11.43 0.59 6.83
C ALA A 78 -10.42 0.94 5.72
N ALA A 79 -10.85 0.92 4.47
CA ALA A 79 -9.99 1.25 3.32
C ALA A 79 -9.51 2.70 3.35
N LEU A 80 -10.40 3.65 3.64
CA LEU A 80 -10.06 5.07 3.77
C LEU A 80 -9.10 5.32 4.92
N LEU A 81 -9.36 4.73 6.09
CA LEU A 81 -8.50 4.89 7.26
C LEU A 81 -7.09 4.33 7.00
N ALA A 82 -6.99 3.14 6.40
CA ALA A 82 -5.72 2.54 6.04
C ALA A 82 -4.99 3.39 4.99
N THR A 83 -5.66 3.77 3.89
CA THR A 83 -5.05 4.50 2.78
C THR A 83 -4.64 5.92 3.19
N ALA A 84 -5.56 6.69 3.77
CA ALA A 84 -5.30 8.07 4.16
C ALA A 84 -4.39 8.15 5.40
N GLY A 85 -4.58 7.28 6.40
CA GLY A 85 -3.74 7.25 7.59
C GLY A 85 -2.29 6.91 7.26
N SER A 86 -2.07 5.80 6.52
CA SER A 86 -0.72 5.41 6.10
C SER A 86 -0.12 6.38 5.09
N GLY A 87 -0.92 6.92 4.18
CA GLY A 87 -0.48 7.91 3.20
C GLY A 87 -0.09 9.25 3.81
N ALA A 88 -0.83 9.74 4.81
CA ALA A 88 -0.51 10.99 5.50
C ALA A 88 0.78 10.86 6.34
N LEU A 89 0.97 9.72 7.01
CA LEU A 89 2.21 9.44 7.76
C LEU A 89 3.41 9.27 6.83
N GLY A 90 3.21 8.65 5.66
CA GLY A 90 4.22 8.58 4.62
C GLY A 90 4.58 9.96 4.08
N ALA A 91 3.58 10.80 3.76
CA ALA A 91 3.80 12.16 3.30
C ALA A 91 4.52 13.02 4.34
N TYR A 92 4.20 12.84 5.63
CA TYR A 92 4.92 13.51 6.71
C TYR A 92 6.42 13.16 6.71
N ASP A 93 6.76 11.89 6.51
CA ASP A 93 8.15 11.41 6.46
C ASP A 93 8.86 11.92 5.19
N ASP A 94 8.17 11.84 4.04
CA ASP A 94 8.65 12.41 2.77
C ASP A 94 9.03 13.89 2.97
N LEU A 95 8.15 14.70 3.57
CA LEU A 95 8.33 16.14 3.73
C LEU A 95 9.37 16.55 4.79
N ARG A 96 9.48 15.80 5.90
CA ARG A 96 10.38 16.16 7.01
C ARG A 96 11.85 15.92 6.70
N GLY A 97 12.18 15.07 5.72
CA GLY A 97 13.56 14.75 5.35
C GLY A 97 14.27 13.97 6.45
N ALA A 98 14.68 12.74 6.17
CA ALA A 98 15.22 11.83 7.18
C ALA A 98 16.43 12.43 7.94
N THR A 99 16.20 12.85 9.18
CA THR A 99 17.25 13.02 10.18
C THR A 99 17.17 11.85 11.17
N SER A 100 18.26 11.07 11.19
CA SER A 100 18.70 10.20 12.28
C SER A 100 17.77 9.04 12.72
N SER A 101 17.96 7.90 12.05
CA SER A 101 18.26 6.56 12.61
C SER A 101 17.78 5.51 11.60
N LYS A 102 18.65 4.61 11.13
CA LYS A 102 18.26 3.64 10.09
C LYS A 102 17.71 2.36 10.73
N GLY A 103 16.46 2.03 10.42
CA GLY A 103 15.89 0.70 10.61
C GLY A 103 14.95 0.55 11.82
N PHE A 104 14.10 -0.47 11.76
CA PHE A 104 13.01 -0.74 12.70
C PHE A 104 13.50 -0.88 14.15
N LYS A 105 14.59 -1.65 14.38
CA LYS A 105 15.26 -1.75 15.68
C LYS A 105 15.76 -0.41 16.23
N GLY A 106 16.28 0.47 15.37
CA GLY A 106 16.79 1.77 15.76
C GLY A 106 15.68 2.66 16.33
N HIS A 107 14.54 2.74 15.63
CA HIS A 107 13.39 3.52 16.08
C HIS A 107 12.74 2.94 17.33
N LEU A 108 12.63 1.61 17.46
CA LEU A 108 12.10 0.99 18.67
C LEU A 108 13.03 1.15 19.87
N ALA A 109 14.34 1.04 19.68
CA ALA A 109 15.30 1.29 20.74
C ALA A 109 15.30 2.76 21.20
N ALA A 110 15.16 3.70 20.26
CA ALA A 110 14.98 5.12 20.56
C ALA A 110 13.69 5.35 21.37
N LEU A 111 12.57 4.76 20.92
CA LEU A 111 11.30 4.86 21.64
C LEU A 111 11.40 4.27 23.07
N ALA A 112 12.11 3.15 23.25
CA ALA A 112 12.36 2.54 24.56
C ALA A 112 13.19 3.44 25.49
N ARG A 113 13.96 4.39 24.95
CA ARG A 113 14.68 5.44 25.70
C ARG A 113 13.85 6.72 25.88
N GLY A 114 12.60 6.74 25.42
CA GLY A 114 11.73 7.93 25.43
C GLY A 114 11.98 8.91 24.28
N GLU A 115 12.80 8.56 23.29
CA GLU A 115 13.09 9.39 22.11
C GLU A 115 12.03 9.16 21.02
N VAL A 116 11.21 10.17 20.74
CA VAL A 116 10.20 10.12 19.67
C VAL A 116 10.84 10.50 18.33
N THR A 117 11.19 9.48 17.54
CA THR A 117 11.71 9.65 16.16
C THR A 117 10.57 9.71 15.14
N SER A 118 10.79 10.29 13.95
CA SER A 118 9.79 10.26 12.86
C SER A 118 9.42 8.82 12.49
N GLY A 119 10.39 7.91 12.48
CA GLY A 119 10.16 6.49 12.26
C GLY A 119 9.32 5.83 13.36
N ALA A 120 9.48 6.21 14.64
CA ALA A 120 8.61 5.71 15.71
C ALA A 120 7.15 6.20 15.53
N VAL A 121 6.96 7.47 15.15
CA VAL A 121 5.63 8.02 14.82
C VAL A 121 5.01 7.27 13.65
N LYS A 122 5.78 6.99 12.59
CA LYS A 122 5.34 6.22 11.42
C LYS A 122 4.94 4.79 11.79
N ILE A 123 5.78 4.08 12.56
CA ILE A 123 5.49 2.70 13.01
C ILE A 123 4.21 2.65 13.84
N LEU A 124 4.10 3.51 14.86
CA LEU A 124 2.93 3.53 15.75
C LEU A 124 1.67 3.97 15.02
N GLY A 125 1.77 5.01 14.20
CA GLY A 125 0.64 5.56 13.46
C GLY A 125 0.11 4.60 12.38
N ILE A 126 1.00 3.99 11.59
CA ILE A 126 0.60 2.99 10.58
C ILE A 126 0.06 1.74 11.27
N GLY A 127 0.68 1.32 12.38
CA GLY A 127 0.18 0.24 13.22
C GLY A 127 -1.24 0.50 13.75
N ALA A 128 -1.49 1.69 14.28
CA ALA A 128 -2.80 2.09 14.78
C ALA A 128 -3.85 2.19 13.66
N ALA A 129 -3.50 2.80 12.52
CA ALA A 129 -4.38 2.87 11.35
C ALA A 129 -4.73 1.48 10.82
N GLY A 130 -3.75 0.57 10.74
CA GLY A 130 -3.96 -0.82 10.33
C GLY A 130 -4.85 -1.59 11.30
N LEU A 131 -4.64 -1.46 12.61
CA LEU A 131 -5.45 -2.11 13.64
C LEU A 131 -6.90 -1.61 13.64
N ALA A 132 -7.08 -0.28 13.53
CA ALA A 132 -8.41 0.31 13.45
C ALA A 132 -9.14 -0.08 12.16
N ALA A 133 -8.43 -0.14 11.02
CA ALA A 133 -8.99 -0.64 9.77
C ALA A 133 -9.41 -2.12 9.89
N ALA A 134 -8.59 -2.96 10.54
CA ALA A 134 -8.94 -4.36 10.80
C ALA A 134 -10.18 -4.49 11.69
N ALA A 135 -10.30 -3.68 12.74
CA ALA A 135 -11.44 -3.69 13.66
C ALA A 135 -12.75 -3.25 13.00
N LEU A 136 -12.68 -2.40 11.96
CA LEU A 136 -13.84 -1.99 11.17
C LEU A 136 -14.33 -3.10 10.23
N LEU A 137 -13.44 -3.98 9.76
CA LEU A 137 -13.83 -5.04 8.83
C LEU A 137 -14.79 -6.04 9.49
N PRO A 138 -15.84 -6.47 8.78
CA PRO A 138 -16.84 -7.37 9.33
C PRO A 138 -16.22 -8.74 9.66
N SER A 139 -16.66 -9.34 10.77
CA SER A 139 -16.31 -10.72 11.11
C SER A 139 -16.77 -11.69 10.02
N ARG A 140 -15.96 -12.71 9.74
CA ARG A 140 -16.21 -13.62 8.61
C ARG A 140 -17.11 -14.79 9.00
N PRO A 141 -17.99 -15.25 8.09
CA PRO A 141 -18.76 -16.48 8.31
C PRO A 141 -17.81 -17.65 8.59
N GLY A 142 -18.01 -18.35 9.70
CA GLY A 142 -17.22 -19.52 10.08
C GLY A 142 -16.03 -19.26 11.03
N GLU A 143 -15.69 -18.00 11.34
CA GLU A 143 -14.77 -17.69 12.45
C GLU A 143 -15.50 -17.93 13.79
N LYS A 144 -15.40 -19.17 14.28
CA LYS A 144 -15.88 -19.57 15.60
C LYS A 144 -14.83 -19.21 16.65
N GLY A 145 -15.23 -18.55 17.73
CA GLY A 145 -14.34 -18.22 18.84
C GLY A 145 -14.93 -17.18 19.79
N GLY A 146 -14.47 -17.23 21.05
CA GLY A 146 -14.81 -16.24 22.06
C GLY A 146 -14.14 -14.87 21.82
N PRO A 147 -14.37 -13.88 22.70
CA PRO A 147 -13.84 -12.52 22.56
C PRO A 147 -12.32 -12.46 22.36
N LEU A 148 -11.56 -13.28 23.09
CA LEU A 148 -10.09 -13.36 22.97
C LEU A 148 -9.62 -13.79 21.58
N ALA A 149 -10.28 -14.78 20.98
CA ALA A 149 -9.95 -15.25 19.64
C ALA A 149 -10.23 -14.18 18.57
N ARG A 150 -11.29 -13.39 18.75
CA ARG A 150 -11.61 -12.25 17.89
C ARG A 150 -10.59 -11.12 18.02
N ALA A 151 -10.19 -10.80 19.25
CA ALA A 151 -9.14 -9.81 19.51
C ALA A 151 -7.81 -10.24 18.86
N ALA A 152 -7.38 -11.49 19.05
CA ALA A 152 -6.18 -12.02 18.42
C ALA A 152 -6.26 -12.01 16.88
N GLY A 153 -7.43 -12.33 16.31
CA GLY A 153 -7.67 -12.23 14.87
C GLY A 153 -7.56 -10.81 14.35
N THR A 154 -8.12 -9.84 15.08
CA THR A 154 -8.07 -8.41 14.73
C THR A 154 -6.64 -7.87 14.81
N LEU A 155 -5.87 -8.29 15.83
CA LEU A 155 -4.45 -7.95 15.95
C LEU A 155 -3.63 -8.49 14.79
N ALA A 156 -3.86 -9.76 14.39
CA ALA A 156 -3.18 -10.35 13.24
C ALA A 156 -3.54 -9.67 11.92
N ASP A 157 -4.83 -9.36 11.71
CA ASP A 157 -5.32 -8.65 10.53
C ASP A 157 -4.75 -7.20 10.49
N GLY A 158 -4.66 -6.52 11.63
CA GLY A 158 -4.06 -5.20 11.75
C GLY A 158 -2.55 -5.20 11.49
N ALA A 159 -1.84 -6.19 12.03
CA ALA A 159 -0.42 -6.40 11.77
C ALA A 159 -0.15 -6.70 10.29
N LEU A 160 -1.04 -7.43 9.62
CA LEU A 160 -0.94 -7.68 8.17
C LEU A 160 -1.11 -6.38 7.37
N ILE A 161 -2.10 -5.54 7.70
CA ILE A 161 -2.32 -4.26 7.01
C ILE A 161 -1.11 -3.32 7.20
N ALA A 162 -0.65 -3.15 8.44
CA ALA A 162 0.49 -2.30 8.75
C ALA A 162 1.81 -2.84 8.17
N GLY A 163 2.01 -4.16 8.24
CA GLY A 163 3.17 -4.82 7.67
C GLY A 163 3.21 -4.73 6.15
N ALA A 164 2.07 -4.83 5.46
CA ALA A 164 1.98 -4.66 4.02
C ALA A 164 2.33 -3.23 3.59
N ALA A 165 1.88 -2.21 4.34
CA ALA A 165 2.28 -0.82 4.14
C ALA A 165 3.81 -0.64 4.23
N ASN A 166 4.40 -1.10 5.33
CA ASN A 166 5.85 -1.06 5.54
C ASN A 166 6.62 -1.82 4.44
N LEU A 167 6.15 -3.01 4.05
CA LEU A 167 6.80 -3.81 3.03
C LEU A 167 6.79 -3.12 1.66
N ALA A 168 5.68 -2.50 1.27
CA ALA A 168 5.61 -1.71 0.03
C ALA A 168 6.62 -0.55 0.05
N ASN A 169 6.75 0.16 1.18
CA ASN A 169 7.76 1.20 1.39
C ASN A 169 9.20 0.68 1.24
N LEU A 170 9.49 -0.55 1.69
CA LEU A 170 10.82 -1.15 1.54
C LEU A 170 11.18 -1.43 0.07
N PHE A 171 10.17 -1.59 -0.80
CA PHE A 171 10.38 -1.73 -2.23
C PHE A 171 10.44 -0.38 -2.94
N ASP A 172 9.99 0.73 -2.33
CA ASP A 172 10.02 2.06 -2.94
C ASP A 172 11.38 2.75 -2.79
N LEU A 173 12.44 2.07 -3.26
CA LEU A 173 13.81 2.62 -3.32
C LEU A 173 14.23 3.01 -4.72
N ARG A 174 13.42 2.66 -5.72
CA ARG A 174 13.63 3.00 -7.13
C ARG A 174 12.30 3.25 -7.80
N PRO A 175 12.21 4.26 -8.68
CA PRO A 175 10.97 4.57 -9.39
C PRO A 175 10.36 3.34 -10.08
N GLY A 176 9.06 3.14 -9.90
CA GLY A 176 8.23 2.08 -10.47
C GLY A 176 8.31 0.75 -9.76
N ARG A 177 9.22 0.56 -8.78
CA ARG A 177 9.36 -0.74 -8.10
C ARG A 177 8.15 -1.05 -7.23
N ALA A 178 7.74 -0.12 -6.37
CA ALA A 178 6.63 -0.34 -5.45
C ALA A 178 5.33 -0.64 -6.21
N ILE A 179 5.03 0.08 -7.28
CA ILE A 179 3.87 -0.18 -8.14
C ILE A 179 3.95 -1.58 -8.75
N LYS A 180 5.09 -1.99 -9.32
CA LYS A 180 5.25 -3.35 -9.88
C LYS A 180 5.03 -4.43 -8.83
N VAL A 181 5.59 -4.28 -7.63
CA VAL A 181 5.38 -5.22 -6.53
C VAL A 181 3.90 -5.24 -6.12
N GLY A 182 3.25 -4.08 -6.06
CA GLY A 182 1.81 -3.96 -5.85
C GLY A 182 1.00 -4.69 -6.92
N LEU A 183 1.40 -4.62 -8.19
CA LEU A 183 0.75 -5.35 -9.29
C LEU A 183 0.96 -6.87 -9.19
N LEU A 184 2.19 -7.30 -8.87
CA LEU A 184 2.54 -8.72 -8.73
C LEU A 184 1.87 -9.39 -7.54
N THR A 185 1.57 -8.63 -6.48
CA THR A 185 0.89 -9.14 -5.27
C THR A 185 -0.62 -8.94 -5.33
N GLY A 186 -1.07 -7.78 -5.79
CA GLY A 186 -2.49 -7.42 -5.90
C GLY A 186 -3.21 -8.09 -7.06
N GLY A 187 -2.53 -8.39 -8.17
CA GLY A 187 -3.12 -9.11 -9.31
C GLY A 187 -3.64 -10.51 -8.95
N PRO A 188 -2.81 -11.39 -8.34
CA PRO A 188 -3.27 -12.67 -7.83
C PRO A 188 -4.38 -12.54 -6.77
N LEU A 189 -4.27 -11.56 -5.88
CA LEU A 189 -5.31 -11.28 -4.87
C LEU A 189 -6.64 -10.88 -5.52
N LEU A 190 -6.61 -10.05 -6.55
CA LEU A 190 -7.78 -9.69 -7.35
C LEU A 190 -8.36 -10.93 -8.03
N ALA A 191 -7.53 -11.77 -8.65
CA ALA A 191 -7.97 -13.01 -9.30
C ALA A 191 -8.67 -13.97 -8.32
N VAL A 192 -8.09 -14.17 -7.13
CA VAL A 192 -8.71 -14.97 -6.05
C VAL A 192 -10.05 -14.37 -5.62
N SER A 193 -10.12 -13.05 -5.48
CA SER A 193 -11.36 -12.35 -5.09
C SER A 193 -12.47 -12.53 -6.14
N LEU A 194 -12.12 -12.42 -7.42
CA LEU A 194 -13.03 -12.65 -8.54
C LEU A 194 -13.50 -14.12 -8.61
N ALA A 195 -12.60 -15.08 -8.35
CA ALA A 195 -12.94 -16.50 -8.32
C ALA A 195 -13.93 -16.82 -7.18
N LYS A 196 -13.66 -16.31 -5.97
CA LYS A 196 -14.57 -16.48 -4.81
C LYS A 196 -15.95 -15.86 -5.04
N ALA A 197 -16.01 -14.70 -5.69
CA ALA A 197 -17.28 -14.06 -6.02
C ALA A 197 -18.10 -14.87 -7.04
N ARG A 198 -17.43 -15.48 -8.04
CA ARG A 198 -18.10 -16.38 -8.98
C ARG A 198 -18.72 -17.60 -8.30
N ALA A 199 -18.06 -18.11 -7.27
CA ALA A 199 -18.55 -19.22 -6.44
C ALA A 199 -19.67 -18.81 -5.45
N GLY A 200 -20.22 -17.60 -5.55
CA GLY A 200 -21.29 -17.10 -4.67
C GLY A 200 -20.81 -16.58 -3.32
N GLY A 201 -19.49 -16.47 -3.10
CA GLY A 201 -18.91 -15.92 -1.87
C GLY A 201 -18.85 -14.39 -1.84
N PRO A 202 -18.38 -13.78 -0.73
CA PRO A 202 -18.34 -12.32 -0.52
C PRO A 202 -17.27 -11.57 -1.35
N GLY A 203 -16.83 -12.13 -2.48
CA GLY A 203 -15.64 -11.67 -3.22
C GLY A 203 -15.80 -10.34 -3.98
N THR A 204 -17.02 -9.81 -4.15
CA THR A 204 -17.26 -8.57 -4.92
C THR A 204 -16.63 -7.33 -4.27
N ALA A 205 -16.83 -7.15 -2.96
CA ALA A 205 -16.23 -6.01 -2.24
C ALA A 205 -14.70 -6.13 -2.19
N ALA A 206 -14.19 -7.34 -1.96
CA ALA A 206 -12.75 -7.61 -1.94
C ALA A 206 -12.09 -7.37 -3.31
N ALA A 207 -12.75 -7.73 -4.41
CA ALA A 207 -12.25 -7.49 -5.76
C ALA A 207 -12.15 -5.99 -6.05
N ALA A 208 -13.15 -5.19 -5.67
CA ALA A 208 -13.10 -3.74 -5.84
C ALA A 208 -11.99 -3.10 -4.96
N LEU A 209 -11.82 -3.55 -3.72
CA LEU A 209 -10.73 -3.10 -2.83
C LEU A 209 -9.34 -3.44 -3.38
N ALA A 210 -9.17 -4.61 -4.00
CA ALA A 210 -7.91 -4.99 -4.64
C ALA A 210 -7.69 -4.20 -5.94
N ALA A 211 -8.74 -3.96 -6.73
CA ALA A 211 -8.64 -3.30 -8.03
C ALA A 211 -8.34 -1.79 -7.93
N ALA A 212 -8.86 -1.11 -6.90
CA ALA A 212 -8.65 0.32 -6.69
C ALA A 212 -7.16 0.77 -6.66
N PRO A 213 -6.29 0.20 -5.79
CA PRO A 213 -4.87 0.57 -5.77
C PRO A 213 -4.13 0.14 -7.05
N LEU A 214 -4.56 -0.94 -7.72
CA LEU A 214 -3.95 -1.39 -8.97
C LEU A 214 -4.23 -0.43 -10.12
N GLY A 215 -5.47 0.06 -10.21
CA GLY A 215 -5.85 1.07 -11.20
C GLY A 215 -5.12 2.40 -10.98
N ALA A 216 -5.07 2.87 -9.73
CA ALA A 216 -4.32 4.08 -9.38
C ALA A 216 -2.82 3.94 -9.71
N GLY A 217 -2.20 2.82 -9.31
CA GLY A 217 -0.78 2.55 -9.58
C GLY A 217 -0.48 2.44 -11.08
N LEU A 218 -1.27 1.68 -11.85
CA LEU A 218 -1.09 1.57 -13.30
C LEU A 218 -1.19 2.92 -14.02
N ALA A 219 -2.07 3.80 -13.54
CA ALA A 219 -2.25 5.10 -14.15
C ALA A 219 -1.08 6.04 -13.90
N LEU A 220 -0.38 5.91 -12.77
CA LEU A 220 0.77 6.76 -12.43
C LEU A 220 2.12 6.15 -12.88
N LEU A 221 2.13 4.84 -13.15
CA LEU A 221 3.30 4.07 -13.56
C LEU A 221 4.14 4.69 -14.71
N PRO A 222 3.59 5.37 -15.73
CA PRO A 222 4.42 5.94 -16.80
C PRO A 222 5.39 7.04 -16.33
N GLU A 223 4.98 7.91 -15.41
CA GLU A 223 5.82 8.95 -14.83
C GLU A 223 6.84 8.36 -13.85
N ASP A 224 6.45 7.32 -13.10
CA ASP A 224 7.31 6.59 -12.19
C ASP A 224 8.42 5.83 -12.97
N LEU A 225 8.06 5.06 -13.99
CA LEU A 225 9.02 4.36 -14.86
C LEU A 225 9.91 5.31 -15.67
N GLY A 226 9.38 6.48 -16.02
CA GLY A 226 10.12 7.56 -16.65
C GLY A 226 11.07 8.29 -15.68
N GLU A 227 11.10 7.90 -14.41
CA GLU A 227 11.88 8.52 -13.33
C GLU A 227 11.61 10.03 -13.18
N ARG A 228 10.42 10.50 -13.60
CA ARG A 228 9.96 11.88 -13.45
C ARG A 228 9.24 12.10 -12.12
N ALA A 229 8.59 11.04 -11.64
CA ALA A 229 7.94 11.00 -10.34
C ALA A 229 8.30 9.70 -9.61
N MET A 230 7.90 9.62 -8.34
CA MET A 230 8.00 8.41 -7.53
C MET A 230 6.89 8.43 -6.49
N LEU A 231 6.32 7.26 -6.17
CA LEU A 231 5.28 7.15 -5.15
C LEU A 231 5.69 7.76 -3.80
N GLY A 232 6.95 7.61 -3.40
CA GLY A 232 7.43 8.01 -2.09
C GLY A 232 6.77 7.20 -0.96
N ASP A 233 7.10 7.58 0.27
CA ASP A 233 6.55 6.92 1.44
C ASP A 233 5.03 7.11 1.52
N ALA A 234 4.50 8.26 1.08
CA ALA A 234 3.06 8.51 1.00
C ALA A 234 2.33 7.46 0.13
N GLY A 235 2.78 7.29 -1.11
CA GLY A 235 2.14 6.38 -2.05
C GLY A 235 2.37 4.91 -1.70
N ALA A 236 3.61 4.55 -1.36
CA ALA A 236 3.98 3.17 -1.10
C ALA A 236 3.29 2.60 0.16
N ASN A 237 3.24 3.36 1.27
CA ASN A 237 2.53 2.91 2.46
C ASN A 237 1.02 2.78 2.21
N ALA A 238 0.42 3.72 1.48
CA ALA A 238 -1.00 3.66 1.13
C ALA A 238 -1.33 2.47 0.21
N LEU A 239 -0.49 2.19 -0.79
CA LEU A 239 -0.60 1.03 -1.68
C LEU A 239 -0.58 -0.28 -0.88
N GLY A 240 0.43 -0.45 -0.02
CA GLY A 240 0.56 -1.63 0.82
C GLY A 240 -0.59 -1.79 1.81
N ALA A 241 -1.01 -0.71 2.46
CA ALA A 241 -2.11 -0.72 3.42
C ALA A 241 -3.44 -1.13 2.77
N LEU A 242 -3.76 -0.56 1.60
CA LEU A 242 -5.01 -0.87 0.89
C LEU A 242 -5.02 -2.30 0.33
N LEU A 243 -3.89 -2.79 -0.20
CA LEU A 243 -3.74 -4.20 -0.57
C LEU A 243 -3.83 -5.12 0.66
N GLY A 244 -3.32 -4.69 1.81
CA GLY A 244 -3.50 -5.39 3.09
C GLY A 244 -4.97 -5.49 3.49
N VAL A 245 -5.73 -4.40 3.40
CA VAL A 245 -7.19 -4.40 3.64
C VAL A 245 -7.90 -5.35 2.68
N ALA A 246 -7.53 -5.34 1.39
CA ALA A 246 -8.09 -6.25 0.40
C ALA A 246 -7.73 -7.73 0.69
N ALA A 247 -6.50 -8.01 1.13
CA ALA A 247 -6.07 -9.35 1.52
C ALA A 247 -6.85 -9.85 2.72
N VAL A 248 -7.01 -8.99 3.73
CA VAL A 248 -7.86 -9.26 4.88
C VAL A 248 -9.29 -9.52 4.43
N ALA A 249 -9.90 -8.69 3.59
CA ALA A 249 -11.26 -8.88 3.11
C ALA A 249 -11.47 -10.15 2.25
N SER A 250 -10.44 -10.64 1.55
CA SER A 250 -10.56 -11.75 0.59
C SER A 250 -10.14 -13.11 1.13
N LEU A 251 -9.08 -13.16 1.94
CA LEU A 251 -8.39 -14.40 2.30
C LEU A 251 -8.99 -15.05 3.55
N ASP A 252 -8.95 -16.39 3.58
CA ASP A 252 -9.26 -17.12 4.80
C ASP A 252 -8.15 -16.96 5.85
N ARG A 253 -8.41 -17.41 7.08
CA ARG A 253 -7.50 -17.23 8.20
C ARG A 253 -6.11 -17.83 7.96
N ARG A 254 -6.03 -19.00 7.33
CA ARG A 254 -4.74 -19.69 7.09
C ARG A 254 -3.92 -18.90 6.08
N SER A 255 -4.54 -18.49 4.98
CA SER A 255 -3.90 -17.66 3.97
C SER A 255 -3.47 -16.30 4.54
N ARG A 256 -4.28 -15.64 5.37
CA ARG A 256 -3.88 -14.37 6.03
C ARG A 256 -2.66 -14.54 6.92
N LEU A 257 -2.64 -15.59 7.75
CA LEU A 257 -1.49 -15.88 8.61
C LEU A 257 -0.24 -16.25 7.80
N ALA A 258 -0.38 -16.96 6.69
CA ALA A 258 0.72 -17.23 5.78
C ALA A 258 1.28 -15.93 5.17
N VAL A 259 0.41 -15.05 4.66
CA VAL A 259 0.83 -13.74 4.11
C VAL A 259 1.48 -12.88 5.20
N LEU A 260 0.90 -12.83 6.40
CA LEU A 260 1.51 -12.12 7.54
C LEU A 260 2.89 -12.67 7.88
N GLY A 261 3.05 -14.00 7.89
CA GLY A 261 4.34 -14.66 8.07
C GLY A 261 5.35 -14.27 7.00
N THR A 262 4.94 -14.24 5.73
CA THR A 262 5.79 -13.78 4.61
C THR A 262 6.18 -12.31 4.76
N VAL A 263 5.23 -11.44 5.09
CA VAL A 263 5.47 -9.99 5.32
C VAL A 263 6.45 -9.78 6.47
N ALA A 264 6.26 -10.49 7.58
CA ALA A 264 7.16 -10.44 8.73
C ALA A 264 8.56 -10.96 8.38
N ALA A 265 8.66 -12.08 7.67
CA ALA A 265 9.93 -12.65 7.24
C ALA A 265 10.70 -11.71 6.30
N LEU A 266 10.03 -11.11 5.31
CA LEU A 266 10.65 -10.14 4.41
C LEU A 266 11.06 -8.86 5.16
N THR A 267 10.22 -8.35 6.06
CA THR A 267 10.56 -7.20 6.90
C THR A 267 11.80 -7.48 7.73
N ALA A 268 11.87 -8.64 8.39
CA ALA A 268 13.06 -9.06 9.14
C ALA A 268 14.30 -9.23 8.25
N ALA A 269 14.14 -9.77 7.03
CA ALA A 269 15.22 -9.93 6.07
C ALA A 269 15.80 -8.58 5.61
N SER A 270 14.95 -7.55 5.45
CA SER A 270 15.37 -6.22 5.02
C SER A 270 16.34 -5.52 5.98
N GLU A 271 16.36 -5.92 7.27
CA GLU A 271 17.30 -5.37 8.24
C GLU A 271 18.74 -5.85 7.99
N LYS A 272 18.89 -7.01 7.35
CA LYS A 272 20.20 -7.65 7.12
C LYS A 272 20.63 -7.59 5.66
N VAL A 273 19.67 -7.58 4.74
CA VAL A 273 19.92 -7.72 3.31
C VAL A 273 19.22 -6.61 2.54
N SER A 274 19.96 -5.97 1.62
CA SER A 274 19.37 -4.98 0.72
C SER A 274 18.56 -5.67 -0.38
N PHE A 275 17.25 -5.46 -0.40
CA PHE A 275 16.39 -5.93 -1.49
C PHE A 275 16.85 -5.45 -2.86
N THR A 276 17.33 -4.21 -2.96
CA THR A 276 17.91 -3.70 -4.22
C THR A 276 19.07 -4.56 -4.70
N LYS A 277 19.98 -4.98 -3.80
CA LYS A 277 21.11 -5.84 -4.16
C LYS A 277 20.65 -7.25 -4.57
N VAL A 278 19.69 -7.83 -3.83
CA VAL A 278 19.12 -9.15 -4.15
C VAL A 278 18.43 -9.15 -5.51
N ILE A 279 17.61 -8.13 -5.78
CA ILE A 279 16.90 -7.97 -7.06
C ILE A 279 17.91 -7.82 -8.20
N ALA A 280 18.91 -6.93 -8.06
CA ALA A 280 19.92 -6.71 -9.09
C ALA A 280 20.79 -7.95 -9.36
N GLY A 281 21.06 -8.75 -8.33
CA GLY A 281 21.86 -9.98 -8.45
C GLY A 281 21.12 -11.19 -9.03
N ASN A 282 19.79 -11.14 -9.15
CA ASN A 282 19.00 -12.22 -9.73
C ASN A 282 18.53 -11.84 -11.15
N PRO A 283 18.88 -12.59 -12.21
CA PRO A 283 18.56 -12.22 -13.59
C PRO A 283 17.06 -12.01 -13.88
N VAL A 284 16.19 -12.84 -13.28
CA VAL A 284 14.75 -12.76 -13.48
C VAL A 284 14.17 -11.55 -12.75
N LEU A 285 14.52 -11.37 -11.48
CA LEU A 285 14.05 -10.23 -10.69
C LEU A 285 14.56 -8.91 -11.26
N ASN A 286 15.83 -8.86 -11.68
CA ASN A 286 16.42 -7.68 -12.31
C ASN A 286 15.70 -7.34 -13.62
N ARG A 287 15.38 -8.33 -14.46
CA ARG A 287 14.63 -8.11 -15.71
C ARG A 287 13.25 -7.51 -15.42
N LEU A 288 12.55 -7.99 -14.40
CA LEU A 288 11.25 -7.43 -13.99
C LEU A 288 11.40 -6.02 -13.42
N ASP A 289 12.41 -5.77 -12.57
CA ASP A 289 12.67 -4.46 -11.98
C ASP A 289 13.05 -3.41 -13.03
N MET A 290 13.79 -3.80 -14.06
CA MET A 290 14.20 -2.92 -15.18
C MET A 290 13.15 -2.81 -16.29
N LEU A 291 12.17 -3.70 -16.37
CA LEU A 291 11.15 -3.67 -17.42
C LEU A 291 10.44 -2.31 -17.49
N GLY A 292 10.52 -1.62 -18.62
CA GLY A 292 9.89 -0.32 -18.85
C GLY A 292 10.59 0.88 -18.19
N ARG A 293 11.66 0.67 -17.40
CA ARG A 293 12.47 1.79 -16.88
C ARG A 293 13.37 2.37 -17.97
N ARG A 294 13.86 3.59 -17.72
CA ARG A 294 14.92 4.20 -18.53
C ARG A 294 16.14 3.26 -18.62
N PRO A 295 16.77 3.17 -19.82
CA PRO A 295 18.02 2.43 -19.99
C PRO A 295 19.08 2.87 -18.98
N ALA A 296 19.95 1.92 -18.61
CA ALA A 296 21.08 2.18 -17.72
C ALA A 296 22.01 3.23 -18.33
#